data_AF-A0A7W0TX53-F1
#
_entry.id   AF-A0A7W0TX53-F1
#
_cell.length_a   1.000
_cell.length_b   1.000
_cell.length_c   1.000
_cell.angle_alpha   90.00
_cell.angle_beta   90.00
_cell.angle_gamma   90.00
#
_symmetry.space_group_name_H-M   'P 1'
#
loop_
_entity.id
_entity.type
_entity.pdbx_description
1 polymer ?
#
loop_
_entity_poly.entity_id
_entity_poly.type
_entity_poly.pdbx_seq_one_letter_code
_entity_poly.pdbx_strand_id
1 'polypeptide(L)'
;MTSKPVGIPYEEVRRRLLANPEFRAEWERTAPARALALRLVAYRAEHGLSQTALAKKLGVSQPAVFRMELGEHLPTLATLIKIAEALDIEVLVDITPKGRPSAWLLPEAARDAAAERTATANGGTLLLAVGAPSRSAAD
;
A
#
# COMPACT_ATOMS: atom_id res chain seq x y z
N MET A 1 38.12 -9.20 8.35
CA MET A 1 38.04 -8.14 7.33
C MET A 1 36.58 -7.87 7.04
N THR A 2 35.98 -6.86 7.67
CA THR A 2 34.61 -6.43 7.32
C THR A 2 34.72 -5.47 6.14
N SER A 3 34.26 -5.91 4.97
CA SER A 3 34.26 -5.09 3.74
C SER A 3 33.44 -3.82 3.96
N LYS A 4 33.94 -2.69 3.46
CA LYS A 4 33.19 -1.43 3.41
C LYS A 4 31.91 -1.68 2.60
N PRO A 5 30.72 -1.24 3.07
CA PRO A 5 29.48 -1.44 2.33
C PRO A 5 29.54 -0.68 1.00
N VAL A 6 29.09 -1.33 -0.07
CA VAL A 6 28.89 -0.70 -1.38
C VAL A 6 27.56 0.06 -1.32
N GLY A 7 27.63 1.39 -1.35
CA GLY A 7 26.46 2.26 -1.31
C GLY A 7 25.98 2.65 0.09
N ILE A 8 24.92 3.46 0.13
CA ILE A 8 24.26 3.89 1.36
C ILE A 8 23.09 2.93 1.64
N PRO A 9 22.96 2.37 2.85
CA PRO A 9 21.81 1.52 3.20
C PRO A 9 20.47 2.24 2.97
N TYR A 10 19.46 1.50 2.48
CA TYR A 10 18.11 2.06 2.23
C TYR A 10 17.55 2.79 3.45
N GLU A 11 17.65 2.20 4.64
CA GLU A 11 17.15 2.82 5.87
C GLU A 11 17.84 4.14 6.21
N GLU A 12 19.11 4.29 5.84
CA GLU A 12 19.81 5.55 6.00
C GLU A 12 19.33 6.60 4.99
N VAL A 13 19.16 6.22 3.72
CA VAL A 13 18.59 7.11 2.70
C VAL A 13 17.19 7.57 3.11
N ARG A 14 16.33 6.62 3.51
CA ARG A 14 14.96 6.87 3.98
C ARG A 14 14.95 7.83 5.17
N ARG A 15 15.78 7.59 6.18
CA ARG A 15 15.90 8.48 7.34
C ARG A 15 16.29 9.90 6.95
N ARG A 16 17.28 10.05 6.06
CA ARG A 16 17.75 11.36 5.59
C ARG A 16 16.66 12.10 4.81
N LEU A 17 15.94 11.43 3.91
CA LEU A 17 14.86 12.04 3.13
C LEU A 17 13.68 12.45 4.01
N LEU A 18 13.26 11.59 4.95
CA LEU A 18 12.18 11.90 5.89
C LEU A 18 12.53 13.02 6.87
N ALA A 19 13.80 13.39 7.04
CA ALA A 19 14.18 14.56 7.83
C ALA A 19 13.77 15.89 7.17
N ASN A 20 13.57 15.90 5.84
CA ASN A 20 13.01 17.05 5.14
C ASN A 20 11.48 17.10 5.34
N PRO A 21 10.92 18.20 5.92
CA PRO A 21 9.48 18.32 6.15
C PRO A 21 8.61 18.26 4.88
N GLU A 22 9.06 18.86 3.78
CA GLU A 22 8.32 18.86 2.51
C GLU A 22 8.26 17.45 1.92
N PHE A 23 9.41 16.76 1.91
CA PHE A 23 9.47 15.37 1.46
C PHE A 23 8.62 14.46 2.36
N ARG A 24 8.71 14.63 3.68
CA ARG A 24 7.90 13.88 4.63
C ARG A 24 6.41 14.07 4.39
N ALA A 25 5.96 15.31 4.22
CA ALA A 25 4.55 15.61 3.98
C ALA A 25 4.05 14.91 2.71
N GLU A 26 4.84 14.94 1.63
CA GLU A 26 4.48 14.26 0.38
C GLU A 26 4.53 12.73 0.51
N TRP A 27 5.53 12.19 1.24
CA TRP A 27 5.64 10.77 1.55
C TRP A 27 4.44 10.27 2.34
N GLU A 28 4.02 11.01 3.36
CA GLU A 28 2.85 10.69 4.18
C GLU A 28 1.54 10.81 3.37
N ARG A 29 1.41 11.87 2.55
CA ARG A 29 0.24 12.10 1.69
C ARG A 29 0.01 10.95 0.71
N THR A 30 1.08 10.40 0.12
CA THR A 30 1.00 9.35 -0.91
C THR A 30 1.03 7.92 -0.35
N ALA A 31 1.12 7.74 0.96
CA ALA A 31 1.15 6.41 1.58
C ALA A 31 -0.01 5.48 1.15
N PRO A 32 -1.30 5.91 1.12
CA PRO A 32 -2.37 5.02 0.66
C PRO A 32 -2.23 4.60 -0.81
N ALA A 33 -1.72 5.48 -1.65
CA ALA A 33 -1.46 5.17 -3.06
C ALA A 33 -0.35 4.12 -3.19
N ARG A 34 0.74 4.25 -2.43
CA ARG A 34 1.82 3.24 -2.40
C ARG A 34 1.34 1.88 -1.87
N ALA A 35 0.49 1.85 -0.83
CA ALA A 35 -0.06 0.60 -0.32
C ALA A 35 -0.92 -0.12 -1.36
N LEU A 36 -1.80 0.60 -2.06
CA LEU A 36 -2.56 0.04 -3.17
C LEU A 36 -1.63 -0.45 -4.29
N ALA A 37 -0.61 0.34 -4.64
CA ALA A 37 0.35 0.00 -5.68
C ALA A 37 1.05 -1.34 -5.39
N LEU A 38 1.56 -1.51 -4.16
CA LEU A 38 2.17 -2.76 -3.71
C LEU A 38 1.19 -3.94 -3.81
N ARG A 39 -0.07 -3.76 -3.42
CA ARG A 39 -1.08 -4.82 -3.53
C ARG A 39 -1.38 -5.19 -4.97
N LEU A 40 -1.50 -4.21 -5.88
CA LEU A 40 -1.73 -4.45 -7.30
C LEU A 40 -0.55 -5.17 -7.95
N VAL A 41 0.69 -4.77 -7.62
CA VAL A 41 1.91 -5.46 -8.09
C VAL A 41 1.96 -6.90 -7.58
N ALA A 42 1.67 -7.12 -6.29
CA ALA A 42 1.61 -8.46 -5.70
C ALA A 42 0.53 -9.32 -6.37
N TYR A 43 -0.69 -8.80 -6.52
CA TYR A 43 -1.77 -9.49 -7.23
C TYR A 43 -1.36 -9.87 -8.65
N ARG A 44 -0.69 -8.96 -9.37
CA ARG A 44 -0.19 -9.21 -10.72
C ARG A 44 0.82 -10.35 -10.75
N ALA A 45 1.75 -10.37 -9.80
CA ALA A 45 2.74 -11.43 -9.67
C ALA A 45 2.09 -12.78 -9.32
N GLU A 46 1.16 -12.79 -8.36
CA GLU A 46 0.40 -13.98 -7.93
C GLU A 46 -0.40 -14.62 -9.08
N HIS A 47 -0.91 -13.80 -10.01
CA HIS A 47 -1.76 -14.25 -11.11
C HIS A 47 -1.03 -14.28 -12.48
N GLY A 48 0.29 -14.07 -12.52
CA GLY A 48 1.07 -14.08 -13.76
C GLY A 48 0.64 -13.02 -14.78
N LEU A 49 0.08 -11.90 -14.33
CA LEU A 49 -0.50 -10.88 -15.19
C LEU A 49 0.56 -9.86 -15.63
N SER A 50 0.52 -9.43 -16.89
CA SER A 50 1.20 -8.21 -17.34
C SER A 50 0.40 -6.96 -16.95
N GLN A 51 1.00 -5.77 -16.98
CA GLN A 51 0.27 -4.52 -16.76
C GLN A 51 -0.90 -4.35 -17.75
N THR A 52 -0.69 -4.71 -19.01
CA THR A 52 -1.74 -4.70 -20.04
C THR A 52 -2.86 -5.69 -19.74
N ALA A 53 -2.53 -6.87 -19.21
CA ALA A 53 -3.54 -7.86 -18.83
C ALA A 53 -4.38 -7.39 -17.63
N LEU A 54 -3.73 -6.83 -16.60
CA LEU A 54 -4.44 -6.22 -15.47
C LEU A 54 -5.33 -5.05 -15.94
N ALA A 55 -4.84 -4.21 -16.85
CA ALA A 55 -5.61 -3.10 -17.39
C ALA A 55 -6.89 -3.55 -18.09
N LYS A 56 -6.81 -4.63 -18.88
CA LYS A 56 -7.99 -5.27 -19.50
C LYS A 56 -8.97 -5.78 -18.45
N LYS A 57 -8.49 -6.43 -17.38
CA LYS A 57 -9.34 -6.94 -16.29
C LYS A 57 -10.06 -5.79 -15.55
N LEU A 58 -9.35 -4.69 -15.32
CA LEU A 58 -9.88 -3.49 -14.66
C LEU A 58 -10.72 -2.58 -15.59
N GLY A 59 -10.79 -2.85 -16.89
CA GLY A 59 -11.49 -1.99 -17.84
C GLY A 59 -10.86 -0.59 -18.00
N VAL A 60 -9.55 -0.47 -17.79
CA VAL A 60 -8.79 0.80 -17.90
C VAL A 60 -7.65 0.68 -18.91
N SER A 61 -6.97 1.79 -19.20
CA SER A 61 -5.79 1.77 -20.07
C SER A 61 -4.54 1.25 -19.34
N GLN A 62 -3.60 0.65 -20.07
CA GLN A 62 -2.32 0.21 -19.49
C GLN A 62 -1.54 1.35 -18.79
N PRO A 63 -1.50 2.58 -19.34
CA PRO A 63 -0.90 3.71 -18.62
C PRO A 63 -1.62 4.07 -17.32
N ALA A 64 -2.92 3.81 -17.20
CA ALA A 64 -3.64 4.00 -15.95
C ALA A 64 -3.17 2.99 -14.88
N VAL A 65 -3.01 1.71 -15.25
CA VAL A 65 -2.42 0.70 -14.36
C VAL A 65 -0.99 1.05 -13.99
N PHE A 66 -0.17 1.49 -14.94
CA PHE A 66 1.19 1.95 -14.64
C PHE A 66 1.20 3.07 -13.59
N ARG A 67 0.34 4.09 -13.73
CA ARG A 67 0.22 5.16 -12.71
C ARG A 67 -0.27 4.66 -11.36
N MET A 68 -1.18 3.68 -11.34
CA MET A 68 -1.62 3.05 -10.09
C MET A 68 -0.46 2.29 -9.43
N GLU A 69 0.36 1.56 -10.19
CA GLU A 69 1.53 0.83 -9.69
C GLU A 69 2.70 1.73 -9.29
N LEU A 70 2.75 2.98 -9.75
CA LEU A 70 3.71 3.97 -9.26
C LEU A 70 3.35 4.48 -7.84
N GLY A 71 2.07 4.49 -7.47
CA GLY A 71 1.64 4.92 -6.13
C GLY A 71 1.83 6.42 -5.84
N GLU A 72 1.92 7.26 -6.88
CA GLU A 72 2.11 8.72 -6.75
C GLU A 72 0.79 9.48 -6.55
N HIS A 73 -0.33 8.87 -6.96
CA HIS A 73 -1.64 9.53 -7.00
C HIS A 73 -2.64 8.76 -6.15
N LEU A 74 -3.38 9.49 -5.33
CA LEU A 74 -4.40 8.91 -4.46
C LEU A 74 -5.55 8.34 -5.30
N PRO A 75 -5.91 7.06 -5.11
CA PRO A 75 -7.09 6.49 -5.73
C PRO A 75 -8.35 7.11 -5.12
N THR A 76 -9.39 7.28 -5.94
CA THR A 76 -10.71 7.63 -5.43
C THR A 76 -11.39 6.40 -4.82
N LEU A 77 -12.39 6.58 -3.96
CA LEU A 77 -13.19 5.45 -3.47
C LEU A 77 -13.84 4.67 -4.62
N ALA A 78 -14.31 5.37 -5.66
CA ALA A 78 -14.84 4.74 -6.87
C ALA A 78 -13.80 3.87 -7.60
N THR A 79 -12.52 4.26 -7.58
CA THR A 79 -11.42 3.45 -8.11
C THR A 79 -11.24 2.18 -7.28
N LEU A 80 -11.27 2.30 -5.95
CA LEU A 80 -11.13 1.14 -5.05
C LEU A 80 -12.28 0.13 -5.25
N ILE A 81 -13.51 0.61 -5.38
CA ILE A 81 -14.69 -0.23 -5.64
C ILE A 81 -14.51 -0.99 -6.97
N LYS A 82 -14.14 -0.30 -8.05
CA LYS A 82 -13.90 -0.95 -9.35
C LYS A 82 -12.81 -2.01 -9.30
N ILE A 83 -11.74 -1.75 -8.54
CA ILE A 83 -10.67 -2.73 -8.34
C ILE A 83 -11.20 -3.93 -7.57
N ALA A 84 -11.94 -3.72 -6.48
CA ALA A 84 -12.55 -4.78 -5.69
C ALA A 84 -13.44 -5.70 -6.55
N GLU A 85 -14.36 -5.10 -7.32
CA GLU A 85 -15.28 -5.80 -8.20
C GLU A 85 -14.55 -6.56 -9.31
N ALA A 86 -13.61 -5.92 -10.00
CA ALA A 86 -12.92 -6.53 -11.13
C ALA A 86 -11.89 -7.59 -10.73
N LEU A 87 -11.32 -7.48 -9.53
CA LEU A 87 -10.29 -8.40 -9.05
C LEU A 87 -10.81 -9.50 -8.12
N ASP A 88 -12.08 -9.42 -7.71
CA ASP A 88 -12.70 -10.26 -6.69
C ASP A 88 -11.90 -10.22 -5.38
N ILE A 89 -11.66 -8.99 -4.90
CA ILE A 89 -10.92 -8.72 -3.67
C ILE A 89 -11.70 -7.81 -2.75
N GLU A 90 -11.45 -7.93 -1.45
CA GLU A 90 -12.05 -7.07 -0.44
C GLU A 90 -11.23 -5.81 -0.20
N VAL A 91 -11.90 -4.67 -0.06
CA VAL A 91 -11.31 -3.41 0.37
C VAL A 91 -12.00 -2.98 1.66
N LEU A 92 -11.22 -2.90 2.75
CA LEU A 92 -11.69 -2.39 4.03
C LEU A 92 -11.25 -0.93 4.19
N VAL A 93 -12.22 -0.04 4.37
CA VAL A 93 -11.99 1.34 4.82
C VAL A 93 -12.63 1.48 6.19
N ASP A 94 -11.81 1.69 7.20
CA ASP A 94 -12.27 1.89 8.57
C ASP A 94 -12.06 3.34 9.03
N ILE A 95 -13.06 3.87 9.75
CA ILE A 95 -13.05 5.24 10.28
C ILE A 95 -13.26 5.14 11.79
N THR A 96 -12.17 5.28 12.54
CA THR A 96 -12.15 5.10 14.00
C THR A 96 -11.64 6.38 14.69
N PRO A 97 -12.19 6.78 15.87
CA PRO A 97 -11.65 7.90 16.63
C PRO A 97 -10.17 7.74 16.96
N LYS A 98 -9.43 8.85 16.95
CA LYS A 98 -8.00 8.86 17.30
C LYS A 98 -7.77 8.22 18.68
N GLY A 99 -6.82 7.31 18.76
CA GLY A 99 -6.46 6.60 19.99
C GLY A 99 -7.34 5.40 20.33
N ARG A 100 -8.39 5.12 19.54
CA ARG A 100 -9.11 3.84 19.63
C ARG A 100 -8.62 2.89 18.55
N PRO A 101 -8.37 1.61 18.87
CA PRO A 101 -8.06 0.63 17.87
C PRO A 101 -9.32 0.32 17.04
N SER A 102 -9.11 0.06 15.73
CA SER A 102 -10.15 -0.50 14.89
C SER A 102 -10.64 -1.84 15.45
N ALA A 103 -11.95 -2.02 15.54
CA ALA A 103 -12.56 -3.28 15.93
C ALA A 103 -12.32 -4.39 14.89
N TRP A 104 -12.16 -4.01 13.61
CA TRP A 104 -11.93 -4.92 12.49
C TRP A 104 -10.47 -5.43 12.40
N LEU A 105 -9.52 -4.76 13.05
CA LEU A 105 -8.11 -5.14 13.07
C LEU A 105 -7.74 -6.00 14.29
N LEU A 106 -8.57 -6.99 14.63
CA LEU A 106 -8.32 -7.96 15.71
C LEU A 106 -8.34 -9.38 15.13
N PRO A 107 -7.31 -10.22 15.39
CA PRO A 107 -6.45 -10.21 16.57
C PRO A 107 -5.15 -9.39 16.44
N GLU A 108 -4.53 -9.12 17.58
CA GLU A 108 -3.33 -8.29 17.81
C GLU A 108 -2.16 -8.56 16.85
N ALA A 109 -1.96 -9.82 16.43
CA ALA A 109 -0.94 -10.20 15.45
C ALA A 109 -1.12 -9.54 14.07
N ALA A 110 -2.35 -9.23 13.64
CA ALA A 110 -2.61 -8.55 12.38
C ALA A 110 -2.27 -7.05 12.42
N ARG A 111 -2.25 -6.45 13.62
CA ARG A 111 -1.89 -5.04 13.82
C ARG A 111 -0.40 -4.79 13.63
N ASP A 112 0.42 -5.74 14.07
CA ASP A 112 1.88 -5.63 14.07
C ASP A 112 2.51 -6.17 12.78
N ALA A 113 1.85 -7.11 12.09
CA ALA A 113 2.42 -7.79 10.94
C ALA A 113 2.15 -7.12 9.58
N ALA A 114 1.10 -6.30 9.44
CA ALA A 114 0.61 -5.90 8.10
C ALA A 114 0.27 -4.41 7.93
N ALA A 115 0.23 -3.61 8.99
CA ALA A 115 -0.29 -2.24 8.95
C ALA A 115 0.81 -1.17 8.98
N GLU A 116 1.17 -0.57 7.83
CA GLU A 116 1.96 0.66 7.84
C GLU A 116 1.08 1.78 8.43
N ARG A 117 1.54 2.38 9.55
CA ARG A 117 0.94 3.56 10.16
C ARG A 117 1.56 4.80 9.55
N THR A 118 0.75 5.61 8.87
CA THR A 118 1.18 6.96 8.47
C THR A 118 0.37 8.02 9.21
N ALA A 119 1.05 9.09 9.63
CA ALA A 119 0.36 10.30 10.04
C ALA A 119 -0.24 10.99 8.81
N THR A 120 -1.33 11.71 8.99
CA THR A 120 -1.82 12.67 7.98
C THR A 120 -1.34 14.07 8.35
N ALA A 121 -1.27 14.98 7.38
CA ALA A 121 -0.82 16.35 7.58
C ALA A 121 -1.59 17.10 8.69
N ASN A 122 -2.85 16.74 8.93
CA ASN A 122 -3.72 17.37 9.94
C ASN A 122 -3.77 16.59 11.28
N GLY A 123 -2.82 15.69 11.53
CA GLY A 123 -2.72 14.95 12.79
C GLY A 123 -3.69 13.77 12.92
N GLY A 124 -4.32 13.37 11.83
CA GLY A 124 -5.01 12.08 11.70
C GLY A 124 -4.00 10.94 11.56
N THR A 125 -4.50 9.71 11.61
CA THR A 125 -3.68 8.52 11.39
C THR A 125 -4.37 7.64 10.38
N LEU A 126 -3.62 7.20 9.38
CA LEU A 126 -4.08 6.21 8.43
C LEU A 126 -3.35 4.89 8.69
N LEU A 127 -4.13 3.83 8.83
CA LEU A 127 -3.66 2.47 8.93
C LEU A 127 -3.76 1.82 7.56
N LEU A 128 -2.62 1.42 7.02
CA LEU A 128 -2.54 0.76 5.72
C LEU A 128 -2.20 -0.71 5.94
N ALA A 129 -3.23 -1.52 6.08
CA ALA A 129 -3.08 -2.97 6.12
C ALA A 129 -3.24 -3.52 4.69
N VAL A 130 -2.17 -4.08 4.14
CA VAL A 130 -2.29 -4.97 2.98
C VAL A 130 -2.37 -6.37 3.55
N GLY A 131 -3.53 -7.03 3.43
CA GLY A 131 -3.70 -8.40 3.92
C GLY A 131 -2.55 -9.28 3.43
N ALA A 132 -1.98 -10.10 4.32
CA ALA A 132 -0.96 -11.05 3.92
C ALA A 132 -1.52 -11.90 2.75
N PRO A 133 -0.73 -12.19 1.70
CA PRO A 133 -1.16 -13.13 0.67
C PRO A 133 -1.61 -14.39 1.40
N SER A 134 -2.83 -14.87 1.10
CA SER A 134 -3.32 -16.08 1.74
C SER A 134 -2.25 -17.15 1.50
N ARG A 135 -1.66 -17.65 2.58
CA ARG A 135 -1.06 -18.98 2.47
C ARG A 135 -2.26 -19.85 2.18
N SER A 136 -2.34 -20.30 0.92
CA SER A 136 -3.20 -21.41 0.53
C SER A 136 -3.23 -22.38 1.70
N ALA A 137 -4.42 -22.53 2.29
CA ALA A 137 -4.69 -23.67 3.14
C ALA A 137 -4.50 -24.87 2.19
N ALA A 138 -3.31 -25.44 2.23
CA ALA A 138 -3.04 -26.72 1.62
C ALA A 138 -4.07 -27.71 2.18
N ASP A 139 -4.64 -28.46 1.25
CA ASP A 139 -5.64 -29.52 1.41
C ASP A 139 -5.40 -30.45 2.61
#